data_AF-A0A1Q8AH57-F1
#
_entry.id   AF-A0A1Q8AH57-F1
#
_cell.length_a   1.000
_cell.length_b   1.000
_cell.length_c   1.000
_cell.angle_alpha   90.00
_cell.angle_beta   90.00
_cell.angle_gamma   90.00
#
_symmetry.space_group_name_H-M   'P 1'
#
loop_
_entity.id
_entity.type
_entity.pdbx_description
1 polymer ?
#
loop_
_entity_poly.entity_id
_entity_poly.type
_entity_poly.pdbx_seq_one_letter_code
_entity_poly.pdbx_strand_id
1 'polypeptide(L)'
;MGSPYAGSLTVSGGEGPYTWAITSGSLPAGLGFDASSGTIAGQPETHGTFTIRVTVRDSSSPQAQGTATAIVVVAPKAVSIATTTIAGCEGR
;
A
#
# COMPACT_ATOMS: atom_id res chain seq x y z
N MET A 1 -2.59 -7.50 20.47
CA MET A 1 -3.43 -6.53 19.77
C MET A 1 -2.59 -5.29 19.54
N GLY A 2 -2.31 -4.96 18.28
CA GLY A 2 -1.57 -3.76 17.93
C GLY A 2 -2.44 -2.50 17.99
N SER A 3 -1.81 -1.34 17.85
CA SER A 3 -2.50 -0.05 17.72
C SER A 3 -3.20 0.05 16.35
N PRO A 4 -4.32 0.80 16.22
CA PRO A 4 -4.93 1.04 14.92
C PRO A 4 -3.94 1.77 14.01
N TYR A 5 -3.87 1.33 12.77
CA TYR A 5 -3.05 1.93 11.73
C TYR A 5 -3.95 2.47 10.61
N ALA A 6 -3.61 3.63 10.08
CA ALA A 6 -4.23 4.19 8.89
C ALA A 6 -3.15 4.90 8.07
N GLY A 7 -2.94 4.43 6.84
CA GLY A 7 -1.97 5.00 5.93
C GLY A 7 -2.42 4.81 4.49
N SER A 8 -2.45 5.91 3.75
CA SER A 8 -2.66 5.90 2.31
C SER A 8 -1.31 5.74 1.62
N LEU A 9 -1.24 4.84 0.66
CA LEU A 9 -0.16 4.89 -0.31
C LEU A 9 -0.39 6.09 -1.23
N THR A 10 0.70 6.75 -1.62
CA THR A 10 0.68 7.85 -2.58
C THR A 10 1.27 7.37 -3.90
N VAL A 11 0.63 7.78 -5.00
CA VAL A 11 1.17 7.63 -6.35
C VAL A 11 1.65 8.99 -6.82
N SER A 12 2.84 9.05 -7.41
CA SER A 12 3.36 10.21 -8.13
C SER A 12 3.17 9.96 -9.62
N GLY A 13 2.35 10.79 -10.27
CA GLY A 13 2.02 10.68 -11.70
C GLY A 13 0.84 9.76 -12.03
N GLY A 14 0.50 9.68 -13.31
CA GLY A 14 -0.60 8.88 -13.88
C GLY A 14 -1.93 9.64 -14.01
N GLU A 15 -2.93 8.96 -14.59
CA GLU A 15 -4.29 9.50 -14.75
C GLU A 15 -5.31 8.55 -14.10
N GLY A 16 -6.11 9.11 -13.18
CA GLY A 16 -7.16 8.35 -12.50
C GLY A 16 -8.26 7.89 -13.47
N PRO A 17 -8.97 6.79 -13.18
CA PRO A 17 -8.97 6.04 -11.91
C PRO A 17 -7.77 5.11 -11.73
N TYR A 18 -7.17 5.15 -10.52
CA TYR A 18 -6.10 4.24 -10.13
C TYR A 18 -6.68 2.96 -9.54
N THR A 19 -6.25 1.82 -10.06
CA THR A 19 -6.60 0.50 -9.52
C THR A 19 -5.39 -0.09 -8.83
N TRP A 20 -5.55 -0.43 -7.55
CA TRP A 20 -4.48 -0.95 -6.73
C TRP A 20 -4.67 -2.43 -6.46
N ALA A 21 -3.59 -3.19 -6.50
CA ALA A 21 -3.62 -4.62 -6.23
C ALA A 21 -2.37 -5.05 -5.46
N ILE A 22 -2.56 -5.88 -4.44
CA ILE A 22 -1.44 -6.50 -3.74
C ILE A 22 -1.01 -7.71 -4.57
N THR A 23 0.18 -7.61 -5.16
CA THR A 23 0.74 -8.65 -6.03
C THR A 23 1.61 -9.64 -5.27
N SER A 24 2.10 -9.26 -4.09
CA SER A 24 2.92 -10.14 -3.24
C SER A 24 2.84 -9.76 -1.78
N GLY A 25 3.01 -10.74 -0.90
CA GLY A 25 2.93 -10.55 0.55
C GLY A 25 1.50 -10.57 1.07
N SER A 26 1.38 -10.54 2.39
CA SER A 26 0.11 -10.60 3.11
C SER A 26 0.09 -9.54 4.20
N LEU A 27 -1.04 -8.85 4.33
CA LEU A 27 -1.26 -7.98 5.46
C LEU A 27 -1.50 -8.82 6.73
N PRO A 28 -1.10 -8.30 7.91
CA PRO A 28 -1.53 -8.86 9.19
C PRO A 28 -3.05 -9.01 9.26
N ALA A 29 -3.51 -10.05 9.96
CA ALA A 29 -4.93 -10.17 10.30
C ALA A 29 -5.41 -8.89 11.01
N GLY A 30 -6.57 -8.39 10.59
CA GLY A 30 -7.16 -7.14 11.08
C GLY A 30 -6.76 -5.86 10.33
N LEU A 31 -5.82 -5.92 9.38
CA LEU A 31 -5.58 -4.84 8.42
C LEU A 31 -6.33 -5.07 7.11
N GLY A 32 -7.09 -4.06 6.69
CA GLY A 32 -7.76 -4.00 5.39
C GLY A 32 -6.95 -3.16 4.40
N PHE A 33 -7.01 -3.55 3.13
CA PHE A 33 -6.46 -2.78 2.02
C PHE A 33 -7.58 -2.36 1.08
N ASP A 34 -7.68 -1.06 0.86
CA ASP A 34 -8.66 -0.44 -0.01
C ASP A 34 -8.04 -0.25 -1.41
N ALA A 35 -8.39 -1.16 -2.31
CA ALA A 35 -7.85 -1.21 -3.67
C ALA A 35 -8.22 -0.01 -4.56
N SER A 36 -9.22 0.79 -4.16
CA SER A 36 -9.68 1.97 -4.92
C SER A 36 -8.91 3.23 -4.55
N SER A 37 -8.57 3.37 -3.27
CA SER A 37 -7.87 4.54 -2.73
C SER A 37 -6.39 4.30 -2.43
N GLY A 38 -5.95 3.04 -2.43
CA GLY A 38 -4.62 2.67 -1.95
C GLY A 38 -4.48 2.85 -0.43
N THR A 39 -5.58 2.82 0.32
CA THR A 39 -5.55 3.04 1.77
C THR A 39 -5.41 1.71 2.51
N ILE A 40 -4.42 1.62 3.39
CA ILE A 40 -4.25 0.52 4.33
C ILE A 40 -4.74 1.01 5.69
N ALA A 41 -5.81 0.42 6.21
CA ALA A 41 -6.36 0.78 7.50
C ALA A 41 -6.86 -0.44 8.27
N GLY A 42 -6.80 -0.37 9.59
CA GLY A 42 -7.31 -1.41 10.48
C GLY A 42 -6.43 -1.59 11.72
N GLN A 43 -6.66 -2.68 12.44
CA GLN A 43 -5.94 -2.98 13.67
C GLN A 43 -5.23 -4.34 13.52
N PRO A 44 -3.89 -4.37 13.41
CA PRO A 44 -3.16 -5.62 13.27
C PRO A 44 -3.24 -6.43 14.56
N GLU A 45 -3.64 -7.69 14.44
CA GLU A 45 -3.72 -8.63 15.56
C GLU A 45 -2.38 -9.34 15.81
N THR A 46 -1.58 -9.49 14.75
CA THR A 46 -0.27 -10.17 14.78
C THR A 46 0.87 -9.15 14.80
N HIS A 47 1.76 -9.29 15.77
CA HIS A 47 2.98 -8.47 15.86
C HIS A 47 4.07 -9.09 14.98
N GLY A 48 4.82 -8.25 14.26
CA GLY A 48 5.84 -8.70 13.32
C GLY A 48 6.09 -7.71 12.19
N THR A 49 7.05 -8.04 11.33
CA THR A 49 7.35 -7.29 10.12
C THR A 49 6.76 -8.01 8.92
N PHE A 50 5.90 -7.33 8.17
CA PHE A 50 5.23 -7.87 6.99
C PHE A 50 5.59 -7.02 5.79
N THR A 51 6.12 -7.67 4.75
CA THR A 51 6.48 -7.00 3.50
C THR A 51 5.44 -7.32 2.45
N ILE A 52 4.78 -6.29 1.94
CA ILE A 52 3.79 -6.40 0.86
C ILE A 52 4.28 -5.65 -0.38
N ARG A 53 3.92 -6.13 -1.56
CA ARG A 53 4.06 -5.40 -2.82
C ARG A 53 2.69 -5.00 -3.32
N VAL A 54 2.57 -3.72 -3.59
CA VAL A 54 1.37 -3.11 -4.12
C VAL A 54 1.68 -2.60 -5.52
N THR A 55 0.88 -3.02 -6.48
CA THR A 55 0.92 -2.54 -7.85
C THR A 55 -0.26 -1.62 -8.07
N VAL A 56 0.01 -0.39 -8.48
CA VAL A 56 -1.01 0.55 -8.95
C VAL A 56 -0.99 0.53 -10.47
N ARG A 57 -2.17 0.51 -11.08
CA ARG A 57 -2.39 0.69 -12.51
C ARG A 57 -3.26 1.91 -12.69
N ASP A 58 -2.91 2.75 -13.64
CA ASP A 58 -3.73 3.90 -13.98
C ASP A 58 -4.50 3.65 -15.29
N SER A 59 -5.32 4.62 -15.66
CA SER A 59 -6.18 4.55 -16.84
C SER A 59 -5.67 5.39 -18.02
N SER A 60 -4.46 5.94 -17.96
CA SER A 60 -3.87 6.68 -19.08
C SER A 60 -3.61 5.79 -20.30
N SER A 61 -3.42 6.43 -21.45
CA SER A 61 -2.98 5.79 -22.69
C SER A 61 -1.63 6.41 -23.11
N PRO A 62 -0.50 5.71 -23.00
CA PRO A 62 -0.33 4.30 -22.61
C PRO A 62 -0.54 4.05 -21.11
N GLN A 63 -1.14 2.90 -20.74
CA GLN A 63 -1.37 2.55 -19.34
C GLN A 63 -0.05 2.46 -18.59
N ALA A 64 0.10 3.27 -17.55
CA ALA A 64 1.18 3.18 -16.62
C ALA A 64 0.84 2.23 -15.46
N GLN A 65 1.88 1.56 -15.01
CA GLN A 65 1.81 0.73 -13.82
C GLN A 65 3.03 1.00 -12.97
N GLY A 66 2.79 1.27 -11.70
CA GLY A 66 3.83 1.42 -10.69
C GLY A 66 3.75 0.26 -9.72
N THR A 67 4.90 -0.21 -9.24
CA THR A 67 4.94 -1.20 -8.15
C THR A 67 5.77 -0.62 -7.02
N ALA A 68 5.22 -0.59 -5.80
CA ALA A 68 5.97 -0.29 -4.60
C ALA A 68 5.98 -1.48 -3.65
N THR A 69 7.00 -1.48 -2.81
CA THR A 69 7.08 -2.36 -1.66
C THR A 69 6.73 -1.54 -0.42
N ALA A 70 5.79 -2.03 0.37
CA ALA A 70 5.43 -1.45 1.66
C ALA A 70 5.83 -2.43 2.77
N ILE A 71 6.48 -1.92 3.81
CA ILE A 71 6.95 -2.71 4.94
C ILE A 71 6.13 -2.28 6.16
N VAL A 72 5.31 -3.19 6.66
CA VAL A 72 4.44 -3.00 7.82
C VAL A 72 5.15 -3.56 9.03
N VAL A 73 5.55 -2.68 9.95
CA VAL A 73 6.16 -3.07 11.23
C VAL A 73 5.11 -2.90 12.32
N VAL A 74 4.61 -4.01 12.82
CA VAL A 74 3.65 -4.06 13.93
C VAL A 74 4.40 -4.31 15.23
N ALA A 75 4.58 -3.27 16.03
CA ALA A 75 5.09 -3.36 17.39
C ALA A 75 3.93 -3.34 18.40
N PRO A 76 4.09 -3.92 19.61
CA PRO A 76 3.02 -4.02 20.62
C PRO A 76 2.45 -2.68 21.10
N LYS A 77 3.16 -1.56 20.85
CA LYS A 77 2.75 -0.21 21.26
C LYS A 77 2.59 0.77 20.09
N ALA A 78 3.11 0.44 18.91
CA ALA A 78 3.10 1.32 17.75
C ALA A 78 3.10 0.51 16.45
N VAL A 79 2.39 0.98 15.45
CA VAL A 79 2.41 0.41 14.11
C VAL A 79 2.96 1.46 13.18
N SER A 80 4.01 1.11 12.45
CA SER A 80 4.59 1.96 11.40
C SER A 80 4.59 1.20 10.10
N ILE A 81 4.12 1.84 9.03
CA ILE A 81 4.32 1.34 7.68
C ILE A 81 5.29 2.28 6.97
N ALA A 82 6.39 1.70 6.48
CA ALA A 82 7.27 2.36 5.54
C ALA A 82 6.76 2.02 4.14
N THR A 83 6.04 2.95 3.53
CA THR A 83 5.61 2.84 2.14
C THR A 83 6.50 3.72 1.27
N THR A 84 6.95 3.21 0.14
CA THR A 84 7.57 4.03 -0.90
C THR A 84 6.48 4.60 -1.80
N THR A 85 6.58 5.90 -2.12
CA THR A 85 5.76 6.54 -3.15
C THR A 85 5.80 5.72 -4.42
N ILE A 86 4.65 5.34 -4.95
CA ILE A 86 4.62 4.58 -6.19
C ILE A 86 4.83 5.57 -7.33
N ALA A 87 5.90 5.40 -8.10
CA ALA A 87 6.05 6.14 -9.35
C ALA A 87 5.06 5.57 -10.39
N GLY A 88 3.91 6.23 -10.56
CA GLY A 88 3.03 6.06 -11.71
C GLY A 88 3.62 6.86 -12.87
N CYS A 89 4.67 6.32 -13.49
CA CYS A 89 5.38 6.91 -14.63
C CYS A 89 5.64 8.44 -14.56
N GLU A 90 6.44 8.91 -13.61
CA GLU A 90 7.08 10.22 -13.81
C GLU A 90 8.29 9.99 -14.73
N GLY A 91 8.10 10.20 -16.04
CA GLY A 91 9.21 10.02 -16.97
C GLY A 91 8.82 10.03 -18.45
N ARG A 92 8.53 11.22 -18.98
CA ARG A 92 9.27 11.67 -20.15
C ARG A 92 9.79 13.08 -19.92
#